data_AF-A0A3A8PBA3-F1
#
_entry.id   AF-A0A3A8PBA3-F1
#
_cell.length_a   1.000
_cell.length_b   1.000
_cell.length_c   1.000
_cell.angle_alpha   90.00
_cell.angle_beta   90.00
_cell.angle_gamma   90.00
#
_symmetry.space_group_name_H-M   'P 1'
#
loop_
_entity.id
_entity.type
_entity.pdbx_description
1 polymer ?
#
loop_
_entity_poly.entity_id
_entity_poly.type
_entity_poly.pdbx_seq_one_letter_code
_entity_poly.pdbx_strand_id
1 'polypeptide(L)'
;MRVAPSVSITCYVCGSTFTVHNRVDLEAGRRTVVQEPSACPFCDAPVRSIPKLDVGIAKSLLLTEAGAPEEKKDYGTVEKFLERFTRTEAEVDTLLSLARELDLEAWEEGNLARLKRDKDAGLKTETRFVAKLREAARDGGLLERLQRAAAPVKDAHRALWNHHMAVFKQRPQR
;
A
#
# COMPACT_ATOMS: atom_id res chain seq x y z
N MET A 1 2.16 -20.67 -16.89
CA MET A 1 2.00 -19.25 -16.50
C MET A 1 2.49 -18.41 -17.67
N ARG A 2 1.66 -17.53 -18.24
CA ARG A 2 2.04 -16.64 -19.35
C ARG A 2 2.84 -15.46 -18.78
N VAL A 3 3.98 -15.13 -19.39
CA VAL A 3 4.74 -13.93 -19.02
C VAL A 3 3.88 -12.72 -19.33
N ALA A 4 3.70 -11.82 -18.36
CA ALA A 4 2.90 -10.62 -18.59
C ALA A 4 3.55 -9.81 -19.72
N PRO A 5 2.75 -9.28 -20.67
CA PRO A 5 3.31 -8.52 -21.79
C PRO A 5 4.12 -7.32 -21.30
N SER A 6 4.97 -6.79 -22.16
CA SER A 6 5.61 -5.50 -21.93
C SER A 6 4.54 -4.45 -21.67
N VAL A 7 4.74 -3.61 -20.65
CA VAL A 7 3.78 -2.58 -20.25
C VAL A 7 4.45 -1.23 -20.25
N SER A 8 3.78 -0.24 -20.84
CA SER A 8 4.18 1.16 -20.69
C SER A 8 3.77 1.65 -19.31
N ILE A 9 4.72 2.17 -18.56
CA ILE A 9 4.50 2.72 -17.22
C ILE A 9 4.98 4.17 -17.17
N THR A 10 4.33 4.96 -16.31
CA THR A 10 4.73 6.34 -16.02
C THR A 10 5.47 6.37 -14.68
N CYS A 11 6.65 6.99 -14.64
CA CYS A 11 7.41 7.15 -13.40
C CYS A 11 6.64 8.01 -12.40
N TYR A 12 6.43 7.51 -11.19
CA TYR A 12 5.76 8.26 -10.11
C TYR A 12 6.58 9.44 -9.57
N VAL A 13 7.86 9.55 -9.94
CA VAL A 13 8.73 10.68 -9.56
C VAL A 13 8.77 11.73 -10.67
N CYS A 14 9.33 11.40 -11.84
CA CYS A 14 9.61 12.38 -12.89
C CYS A 14 8.51 12.48 -13.97
N GLY A 15 7.47 11.63 -13.91
CA GLY A 15 6.38 11.64 -14.89
C GLY A 15 6.74 11.12 -16.29
N SER A 16 7.98 10.70 -16.53
CA SER A 16 8.39 10.13 -17.82
C SER A 16 7.78 8.75 -18.03
N THR A 17 7.34 8.47 -19.25
CA THR A 17 6.78 7.17 -19.64
C THR A 17 7.84 6.33 -20.33
N PHE A 18 7.93 5.05 -19.96
CA PHE A 18 8.84 4.08 -20.56
C PHE A 18 8.25 2.68 -20.51
N THR A 19 8.77 1.79 -21.35
CA THR A 19 8.32 0.39 -21.40
C THR A 19 9.10 -0.46 -20.42
N VAL A 20 8.38 -1.24 -19.62
CA VAL A 20 8.93 -2.30 -18.78
C VAL A 20 8.61 -3.66 -19.40
N HIS A 21 9.64 -4.45 -19.58
CA HIS A 21 9.57 -5.82 -20.06
C HIS A 21 9.59 -6.76 -18.85
N ASN A 22 8.68 -7.73 -18.82
CA ASN A 22 8.73 -8.82 -17.85
C ASN A 22 9.53 -9.95 -18.46
N ARG A 23 10.65 -10.31 -17.85
CA ARG A 23 11.49 -11.44 -18.25
C ARG A 23 11.39 -12.53 -17.19
N VAL A 24 11.30 -13.78 -17.62
CA VAL A 24 11.41 -14.91 -16.67
C VAL A 24 12.88 -15.22 -16.49
N ASP A 25 13.33 -15.14 -15.25
CA ASP A 25 14.64 -15.63 -14.84
C ASP A 25 14.49 -16.97 -14.11
N LEU A 26 15.52 -17.81 -14.24
CA LEU A 26 15.60 -19.15 -13.70
C LEU A 26 16.81 -19.21 -12.77
N GLU A 27 16.67 -18.70 -11.55
CA GLU A 27 17.70 -18.82 -10.53
C GLU A 27 17.41 -20.00 -9.59
N ALA A 28 18.39 -20.88 -9.39
CA ALA A 28 18.34 -22.01 -8.46
C ALA A 28 17.06 -22.88 -8.56
N GLY A 29 16.53 -23.06 -9.79
CA GLY A 29 15.33 -23.86 -10.05
C GLY A 29 14.00 -23.17 -9.72
N ARG A 30 14.02 -21.91 -9.26
CA ARG A 30 12.82 -21.09 -9.09
C ARG A 30 12.68 -20.12 -10.26
N ARG A 31 11.51 -20.12 -10.90
CA ARG A 31 11.16 -19.13 -11.93
C ARG A 31 10.74 -17.83 -11.24
N THR A 32 11.53 -16.78 -11.41
CA THR A 32 11.20 -15.42 -10.98
C THR A 32 10.86 -14.57 -12.20
N VAL A 33 9.99 -13.58 -12.04
CA VAL A 33 9.71 -12.59 -13.08
C VAL A 33 10.44 -11.32 -12.71
N VAL A 34 11.37 -10.90 -13.56
CA VAL A 34 12.18 -9.69 -13.40
C VAL A 34 11.64 -8.62 -14.34
N GLN A 35 11.58 -7.38 -13.84
CA GLN A 35 11.18 -6.21 -14.61
C GLN A 35 12.42 -5.47 -15.12
N GLU A 36 12.50 -5.28 -16.43
CA GLU A 36 13.58 -4.53 -17.09
C GLU A 36 13.02 -3.32 -17.86
N PRO A 37 13.47 -2.09 -17.58
CA PRO A 37 14.43 -1.74 -16.54
C PRO A 37 13.80 -1.79 -15.13
N SER A 38 14.62 -2.10 -14.12
CA SER A 38 14.19 -2.13 -12.71
C SER A 38 14.07 -0.74 -12.07
N ALA A 39 14.52 0.30 -12.79
CA ALA A 39 14.44 1.70 -12.40
C ALA A 39 14.08 2.57 -13.62
N CYS A 40 13.55 3.77 -13.36
CA CYS A 40 13.26 4.73 -14.39
C CYS A 40 14.55 5.16 -15.11
N PRO A 41 14.63 5.04 -16.45
CA PRO A 41 15.84 5.38 -17.19
C PRO A 41 16.13 6.89 -17.24
N PHE A 42 15.26 7.73 -16.66
CA PHE A 42 15.40 9.18 -16.65
C PHE A 42 15.78 9.76 -15.29
N CYS A 43 15.30 9.17 -14.19
CA CYS A 43 15.54 9.69 -12.83
C CYS A 43 16.08 8.63 -11.85
N ASP A 44 16.30 7.41 -12.31
CA ASP A 44 16.72 6.23 -11.53
C ASP A 44 15.76 5.82 -10.40
N ALA A 45 14.54 6.38 -10.35
CA ALA A 45 13.54 5.97 -9.37
C ALA A 45 13.17 4.49 -9.57
N PRO A 46 13.12 3.67 -8.51
CA PRO A 46 12.86 2.24 -8.63
C PRO A 46 11.47 1.99 -9.23
N VAL A 47 11.34 1.04 -10.13
CA VAL A 47 10.04 0.61 -10.65
C VAL A 47 9.28 -0.11 -9.55
N ARG A 48 8.14 0.46 -9.15
CA ARG A 48 7.25 -0.10 -8.14
C ARG A 48 5.83 -0.17 -8.67
N SER A 49 5.31 -1.39 -8.75
CA SER A 49 3.89 -1.65 -8.96
C SER A 49 3.21 -1.70 -7.59
N ILE A 50 2.20 -0.86 -7.39
CA ILE A 50 1.30 -0.94 -6.24
C ILE A 50 -0.10 -1.27 -6.75
N PRO A 51 -0.93 -1.99 -5.96
CA PRO A 51 -2.32 -2.18 -6.33
C PRO A 51 -3.07 -0.84 -6.31
N LYS A 52 -4.25 -0.83 -6.91
CA LYS A 52 -5.15 0.32 -6.80
C LYS A 52 -5.51 0.53 -5.33
N LEU A 53 -5.41 1.77 -4.86
CA LEU A 53 -5.88 2.14 -3.53
C LEU A 53 -7.41 2.15 -3.54
N ASP A 54 -8.00 1.24 -2.79
CA ASP A 54 -9.44 1.09 -2.66
C ASP A 54 -9.84 0.82 -1.20
N VAL A 55 -11.15 0.65 -0.99
CA VAL A 55 -11.72 0.39 0.33
C VAL A 55 -11.16 -0.91 0.95
N GLY A 56 -10.82 -1.92 0.14
CA GLY A 56 -10.21 -3.15 0.63
C GLY A 56 -8.84 -2.91 1.24
N ILE A 57 -7.99 -2.15 0.54
CA ILE A 57 -6.67 -1.77 1.07
C ILE A 57 -6.80 -0.90 2.32
N ALA A 58 -7.77 0.02 2.36
CA ALA A 58 -8.04 0.83 3.55
C ALA A 58 -8.49 0.00 4.76
N LYS A 59 -9.31 -1.04 4.55
CA LYS A 59 -9.68 -2.00 5.60
C LYS A 59 -8.47 -2.74 6.14
N SER A 60 -7.59 -3.24 5.28
CA SER A 60 -6.34 -3.90 5.70
C SER A 60 -5.41 -2.95 6.47
N LEU A 61 -5.32 -1.67 6.10
CA LEU A 61 -4.58 -0.66 6.87
C LEU A 61 -5.14 -0.54 8.31
N LEU A 62 -6.46 -0.44 8.45
CA LEU A 62 -7.10 -0.33 9.76
C LEU A 62 -6.92 -1.61 10.60
N LEU A 63 -7.06 -2.78 9.98
CA LEU A 63 -6.81 -4.05 10.68
C LEU A 63 -5.34 -4.22 11.07
N THR A 64 -4.40 -3.71 10.25
CA THR A 64 -2.97 -3.65 10.59
C THR A 64 -2.76 -2.77 11.83
N GLU A 65 -3.36 -1.58 11.88
CA GLU A 65 -3.32 -0.70 13.06
C GLU A 65 -3.87 -1.41 14.30
N ALA A 66 -5.01 -2.09 14.15
CA ALA A 66 -5.67 -2.78 15.26
C ALA A 66 -4.87 -4.01 15.75
N GLY A 67 -3.83 -4.41 15.01
CA GLY A 67 -2.99 -5.56 15.31
C GLY A 67 -3.66 -6.90 14.99
N ALA A 68 -4.52 -6.95 13.96
CA ALA A 68 -5.13 -8.19 13.50
C ALA A 68 -4.04 -9.22 13.13
N PRO A 69 -4.13 -10.49 13.56
CA PRO A 69 -3.02 -11.45 13.45
C PRO A 69 -2.52 -11.69 12.03
N GLU A 70 -3.42 -11.79 11.04
CA GLU A 70 -3.06 -12.02 9.64
C GLU A 70 -2.33 -10.81 9.05
N GLU A 71 -2.89 -9.62 9.24
CA GLU A 71 -2.30 -8.36 8.80
C GLU A 71 -0.95 -8.08 9.48
N LYS A 72 -0.85 -8.36 10.79
CA LYS A 72 0.41 -8.25 11.53
C LYS A 72 1.46 -9.22 11.02
N LYS A 73 1.07 -10.44 10.60
CA LYS A 73 1.99 -11.41 10.01
C LYS A 73 2.49 -10.95 8.65
N ASP A 74 1.61 -10.37 7.83
CA ASP A 74 1.91 -10.03 6.43
C ASP A 74 2.62 -8.67 6.28
N TYR A 75 2.32 -7.72 7.17
CA TYR A 75 2.76 -6.33 7.05
C TYR A 75 3.55 -5.83 8.27
N GLY A 76 3.29 -6.39 9.45
CA GLY A 76 4.01 -6.06 10.69
C GLY A 76 3.54 -4.76 11.34
N THR A 77 3.84 -3.60 10.73
CA THR A 77 3.50 -2.27 11.26
C THR A 77 2.77 -1.43 10.22
N VAL A 78 2.11 -0.36 10.68
CA VAL A 78 1.42 0.59 9.80
C VAL A 78 2.41 1.25 8.84
N GLU A 79 3.61 1.59 9.31
CA GLU A 79 4.66 2.19 8.48
C GLU A 79 5.05 1.27 7.32
N LYS A 80 5.32 -0.01 7.62
CA LYS A 80 5.65 -1.02 6.60
C LYS A 80 4.49 -1.27 5.63
N PHE A 81 3.26 -1.23 6.14
CA PHE A 81 2.08 -1.30 5.29
C PHE A 81 2.05 -0.12 4.30
N LEU A 82 2.15 1.11 4.80
CA LEU A 82 2.13 2.31 3.97
C LEU A 82 3.28 2.30 2.94
N GLU A 83 4.50 1.94 3.33
CA GLU A 83 5.65 1.81 2.40
C GLU A 83 5.41 0.79 1.28
N ARG A 84 4.66 -0.28 1.55
CA ARG A 84 4.36 -1.33 0.57
C ARG A 84 3.27 -0.91 -0.41
N PHE A 85 2.26 -0.17 0.05
CA PHE A 85 1.09 0.19 -0.73
C PHE A 85 1.14 1.60 -1.32
N THR A 86 2.15 2.41 -1.00
CA THR A 86 2.28 3.79 -1.49
C THR A 86 3.69 4.08 -2.01
N ARG A 87 3.77 5.06 -2.90
CA ARG A 87 5.00 5.53 -3.56
C ARG A 87 5.18 7.04 -3.41
N THR A 88 4.12 7.75 -3.02
CA THR A 88 4.08 9.22 -2.90
C THR A 88 3.35 9.65 -1.65
N GLU A 89 3.59 10.89 -1.20
CA GLU A 89 2.84 11.50 -0.10
C GLU A 89 1.33 11.56 -0.39
N ALA A 90 0.96 11.88 -1.64
CA ALA A 90 -0.44 11.96 -2.07
C ALA A 90 -1.16 10.61 -2.00
N GLU A 91 -0.47 9.51 -2.29
CA GLU A 91 -1.02 8.16 -2.15
C GLU A 91 -1.20 7.77 -0.67
N VAL A 92 -0.29 8.20 0.21
CA VAL A 92 -0.49 8.07 1.67
C VAL A 92 -1.74 8.84 2.10
N ASP A 93 -1.88 10.10 1.67
CA ASP A 93 -3.06 10.92 1.98
C ASP A 93 -4.36 10.31 1.45
N THR A 94 -4.34 9.78 0.23
CA THR A 94 -5.49 9.08 -0.36
C THR A 94 -5.91 7.91 0.51
N LEU A 95 -4.96 7.08 0.93
CA LEU A 95 -5.25 5.90 1.73
C LEU A 95 -5.74 6.27 3.14
N LEU A 96 -5.18 7.31 3.76
CA LEU A 96 -5.68 7.83 5.04
C LEU A 96 -7.10 8.42 4.92
N SER A 97 -7.42 9.09 3.80
CA SER A 97 -8.78 9.58 3.54
C SER A 97 -9.77 8.43 3.42
N LEU A 98 -9.43 7.39 2.65
CA LEU A 98 -10.26 6.19 2.53
C LEU A 98 -10.48 5.51 3.89
N ALA A 99 -9.43 5.43 4.73
CA ALA A 99 -9.54 4.85 6.07
C ALA A 99 -10.43 5.70 7.00
N ARG A 100 -10.35 7.03 6.89
CA ARG A 100 -11.18 7.96 7.65
C ARG A 100 -12.66 7.95 7.22
N GLU A 101 -12.92 7.82 5.93
CA GLU A 101 -14.28 7.80 5.36
C GLU A 101 -14.97 6.45 5.53
N LEU A 102 -14.27 5.45 6.06
CA LEU A 102 -14.81 4.11 6.23
C LEU A 102 -15.88 4.09 7.32
N ASP A 103 -17.06 3.61 6.96
CA ASP A 103 -18.14 3.33 7.90
C ASP A 103 -17.83 2.04 8.70
N LEU A 104 -17.23 2.23 9.87
CA LEU A 104 -16.87 1.13 10.79
C LEU A 104 -18.11 0.45 11.38
N GLU A 105 -19.20 1.18 11.54
CA GLU A 105 -20.45 0.65 12.09
C GLU A 105 -21.13 -0.27 11.07
N ALA A 106 -21.31 0.20 9.83
CA ALA A 106 -21.84 -0.62 8.75
C ALA A 106 -20.97 -1.85 8.47
N TRP A 107 -19.64 -1.73 8.61
CA TRP A 107 -18.74 -2.87 8.48
C TRP A 107 -18.95 -3.90 9.60
N GLU A 108 -19.03 -3.46 10.86
CA GLU A 108 -19.29 -4.35 11.99
C GLU A 108 -20.65 -5.05 11.85
N GLU A 109 -21.71 -4.30 11.54
CA GLU A 109 -23.05 -4.83 11.35
C GLU A 109 -23.11 -5.87 10.22
N GLY A 110 -22.46 -5.57 9.09
CA GLY A 110 -22.34 -6.50 7.97
C GLY A 110 -21.65 -7.81 8.36
N ASN A 111 -20.58 -7.72 9.16
CA ASN A 111 -19.86 -8.89 9.66
C ASN A 111 -20.71 -9.69 10.66
N LEU A 112 -21.39 -9.03 11.59
CA LEU A 112 -22.30 -9.66 12.55
C LEU A 112 -23.47 -10.37 11.85
N ALA A 113 -24.05 -9.76 10.81
CA ALA A 113 -25.12 -10.37 10.01
C ALA A 113 -24.64 -11.64 9.28
N ARG A 114 -23.40 -11.63 8.76
CA ARG A 114 -22.77 -12.81 8.15
C ARG A 114 -22.49 -13.90 9.18
N LEU A 115 -22.01 -13.54 10.37
CA LEU A 115 -21.73 -14.51 11.46
C LEU A 115 -22.98 -15.23 11.99
N LYS A 116 -24.17 -14.63 11.83
CA LYS A 116 -25.43 -15.31 12.14
C LYS A 116 -25.72 -16.48 11.18
N ARG A 117 -25.17 -16.43 9.97
CA ARG A 117 -25.38 -17.45 8.91
C ARG A 117 -24.25 -18.46 8.86
N ASP A 118 -23.03 -18.03 9.19
CA ASP A 118 -21.82 -18.84 9.07
C ASP A 118 -20.91 -18.64 10.30
N LYS A 119 -20.29 -19.71 10.79
CA LYS A 119 -19.41 -19.69 11.96
C LYS A 119 -17.94 -19.53 11.55
N ASP A 120 -17.67 -18.63 10.61
CA ASP A 120 -16.33 -18.40 10.10
C ASP A 120 -15.41 -17.76 11.17
N ALA A 121 -14.30 -18.43 11.48
CA ALA A 121 -13.39 -18.02 12.53
C ALA A 121 -12.59 -16.76 12.16
N GLY A 122 -12.27 -16.59 10.87
CA GLY A 122 -11.60 -15.40 10.35
C GLY A 122 -12.48 -14.17 10.52
N LEU A 123 -13.72 -14.24 10.06
CA LEU A 123 -14.75 -13.21 10.19
C LEU A 123 -15.03 -12.87 11.67
N LYS A 124 -15.09 -13.87 12.55
CA LYS A 124 -15.24 -13.63 14.00
C LYS A 124 -14.06 -12.85 14.57
N THR A 125 -12.85 -13.13 14.10
CA THR A 125 -11.64 -12.43 14.50
C THR A 125 -11.67 -11.00 13.97
N GLU A 126 -11.90 -10.81 12.67
CA GLU A 126 -12.04 -9.49 12.03
C GLU A 126 -13.07 -8.63 12.76
N THR A 127 -14.27 -9.15 13.04
CA THR A 127 -15.34 -8.44 13.75
C THR A 127 -14.89 -7.89 15.10
N ARG A 128 -14.09 -8.64 15.86
CA ARG A 128 -13.56 -8.18 17.14
C ARG A 128 -12.60 -7.00 16.99
N PHE A 129 -11.82 -6.95 15.91
CA PHE A 129 -10.92 -5.84 15.63
C PHE A 129 -11.68 -4.62 15.10
N VAL A 130 -12.71 -4.81 14.27
CA VAL A 130 -13.58 -3.71 13.82
C VAL A 130 -14.25 -3.03 15.02
N ALA A 131 -14.77 -3.79 15.99
CA ALA A 131 -15.33 -3.22 17.21
C ALA A 131 -14.31 -2.35 17.98
N LYS A 132 -13.06 -2.82 18.13
CA LYS A 132 -11.98 -2.04 18.76
C LYS A 132 -11.66 -0.75 17.99
N LEU A 133 -11.61 -0.84 16.66
CA LEU A 133 -11.37 0.30 15.78
C LEU A 133 -12.47 1.35 15.94
N ARG A 134 -13.73 0.92 16.05
CA ARG A 134 -14.86 1.84 16.25
C ARG A 134 -14.72 2.63 17.55
N GLU A 135 -14.39 1.97 18.66
CA GLU A 135 -14.19 2.68 19.93
C GLU A 135 -12.97 3.63 19.85
N ALA A 136 -11.86 3.20 19.23
CA ALA A 136 -10.70 4.07 19.03
C ALA A 136 -10.98 5.26 18.08
N ALA A 137 -11.90 5.12 17.13
CA ALA A 137 -12.31 6.18 16.23
C ALA A 137 -13.18 7.24 16.93
N ARG A 138 -14.07 6.82 17.85
CA ARG A 138 -14.92 7.73 18.65
C ARG A 138 -14.10 8.70 19.49
N ASP A 139 -13.01 8.22 20.07
CA ASP A 139 -12.10 9.02 20.88
C ASP A 139 -11.07 9.81 20.05
N GLY A 140 -11.16 9.76 18.71
CA GLY A 140 -10.23 10.42 17.78
C GLY A 140 -8.83 9.77 17.68
N GLY A 141 -8.47 8.92 18.64
CA GLY A 141 -7.13 8.35 18.76
C GLY A 141 -6.71 7.46 17.58
N LEU A 142 -7.65 6.84 16.86
CA LEU A 142 -7.34 6.02 15.69
C LEU A 142 -6.67 6.84 14.57
N LEU A 143 -7.28 7.96 14.18
CA LEU A 143 -6.75 8.79 13.10
C LEU A 143 -5.43 9.46 13.50
N GLU A 144 -5.30 9.90 14.75
CA GLU A 144 -4.04 10.46 15.25
C GLU A 144 -2.89 9.47 15.18
N ARG A 145 -3.13 8.20 15.55
CA ARG A 145 -2.10 7.15 15.46
C ARG A 145 -1.71 6.85 14.03
N LEU A 146 -2.67 6.76 13.12
CA LEU A 146 -2.41 6.58 11.69
C LEU A 146 -1.62 7.76 11.10
N GLN A 147 -1.99 8.99 11.45
CA GLN A 147 -1.26 10.19 11.01
C GLN A 147 0.18 10.20 11.55
N ARG A 148 0.38 9.83 12.82
CA ARG A 148 1.70 9.74 13.44
C ARG A 148 2.58 8.70 12.75
N ALA A 149 2.03 7.53 12.42
CA ALA A 149 2.73 6.49 11.68
C ALA A 149 3.00 6.90 10.21
N ALA A 150 2.10 7.66 9.60
CA ALA A 150 2.24 8.12 8.23
C ALA A 150 3.31 9.21 8.05
N ALA A 151 3.55 10.05 9.05
CA ALA A 151 4.51 11.14 8.99
C ALA A 151 5.93 10.70 8.53
N PRO A 152 6.59 9.71 9.16
CA PRO A 152 7.92 9.27 8.72
C PRO A 152 7.90 8.66 7.31
N VAL A 153 6.81 8.00 6.90
CA VAL A 153 6.67 7.44 5.55
C VAL A 153 6.56 8.54 4.49
N LYS A 154 5.80 9.60 4.78
CA LYS A 154 5.72 10.78 3.91
C LYS A 154 7.07 11.47 3.78
N ASP A 155 7.79 11.65 4.88
CA ASP A 155 9.12 12.25 4.85
C ASP A 155 10.11 11.39 4.04
N ALA A 156 10.04 10.07 4.15
CA ALA A 156 10.84 9.15 3.34
C ALA A 156 10.50 9.25 1.84
N HIS A 157 9.21 9.29 1.48
CA HIS A 157 8.78 9.49 0.09
C HIS A 157 9.22 10.84 -0.46
N ARG A 158 9.14 11.91 0.34
CA ARG A 158 9.61 13.25 -0.04
C ARG A 158 11.11 13.26 -0.28
N ALA A 159 11.89 12.65 0.60
CA ALA A 159 13.34 12.55 0.46
C ALA A 159 13.73 11.77 -0.80
N LEU A 160 13.06 10.65 -1.07
CA LEU A 160 13.26 9.84 -2.27
C LEU A 160 12.92 10.63 -3.54
N TRP A 161 11.79 11.33 -3.54
CA TRP A 161 11.38 12.18 -4.65
C TRP A 161 12.42 13.28 -4.93
N ASN A 162 12.85 13.99 -3.89
CA ASN A 162 13.87 15.04 -4.00
C ASN A 162 15.19 14.51 -4.59
N HIS A 163 15.64 13.35 -4.13
CA HIS A 163 16.86 12.70 -4.63
C HIS A 163 16.76 12.41 -6.13
N HIS A 164 15.72 11.70 -6.57
CA HIS A 164 15.56 11.29 -7.96
C HIS A 164 15.24 12.46 -8.89
N MET A 165 14.53 13.49 -8.41
CA MET A 165 14.33 14.71 -9.17
C MET A 165 15.62 15.51 -9.36
N ALA A 166 16.55 15.47 -8.41
CA ALA A 166 17.87 16.06 -8.60
C ALA A 166 18.64 15.34 -9.72
N VAL A 167 18.60 14.00 -9.76
CA VAL A 167 19.19 13.19 -10.85
C VAL A 167 18.56 13.56 -12.19
N PHE A 168 17.23 13.62 -12.26
CA PHE A 168 16.51 13.98 -13.48
C PHE A 168 16.93 15.34 -14.04
N LYS A 169 17.06 16.35 -13.17
CA LYS A 169 17.46 17.71 -13.56
C LYS A 169 18.92 17.81 -14.04
N GLN A 170 19.80 16.93 -13.55
CA GLN A 170 21.22 16.92 -13.93
C GLN A 170 21.48 16.21 -15.26
N ARG A 171 20.55 15.36 -15.72
CA ARG A 171 20.70 14.66 -17.00
C ARG A 171 20.40 15.62 -18.15
N PRO A 172 21.29 15.70 -19.16
CA PRO A 172 20.99 16.49 -20.35
C PRO A 172 19.75 15.90 -21.02
N GLN A 173 18.72 16.74 -21.21
CA GLN A 173 17.55 16.40 -22.03
C GLN A 173 18.06 16.21 -23.46
N ARG A 174 18.25 14.96 -23.86
CA ARG A 174 18.61 14.59 -25.23
C ARG A 174 17.37 14.53 -26.10
#